data_AF-A0A8J2KH29-F1
#
_entry.id   AF-A0A8J2KH29-F1
#
_cell.length_a   1.000
_cell.length_b   1.000
_cell.length_c   1.000
_cell.angle_alpha   90.00
_cell.angle_beta   90.00
_cell.angle_gamma   90.00
#
_symmetry.space_group_name_H-M   'P 1'
#
loop_
_entity.id
_entity.type
_entity.pdbx_description
1 polymer ?
#
loop_
_entity_poly.entity_id
_entity_poly.type
_entity_poly.pdbx_seq_one_letter_code
_entity_poly.pdbx_strand_id
1 'polypeptide(L)' 'MNELYFFANDKHSFFHDVTKNKTVCLHGDGSVMYRMRFTTTLSCMMDLHYYPLDSQNCTVEFEAV' A
#
# COMPACT_ATOMS: atom_id res chain seq x y z
N MET A 1 -7.11 -1.61 -1.75
CA MET A 1 -7.96 -0.68 -0.99
C MET A 1 -9.39 -0.95 -1.39
N ASN A 2 -10.13 -1.58 -0.50
CA ASN A 2 -11.58 -1.43 -0.47
C ASN A 2 -11.86 0.02 -0.03
N GLU A 3 -12.99 0.63 -0.33
CA GLU A 3 -13.30 2.03 0.08
C GLU A 3 -13.20 2.28 1.60
N LEU A 4 -13.05 1.22 2.39
CA LEU A 4 -12.86 1.24 3.84
C LEU A 4 -11.44 1.57 4.32
N TYR A 5 -10.40 1.38 3.49
CA TYR A 5 -9.00 1.62 3.89
C TYR A 5 -8.24 2.36 2.79
N PHE A 6 -7.59 3.47 3.13
CA PHE A 6 -6.77 4.27 2.23
C PHE A 6 -5.34 4.48 2.76
N PHE A 7 -4.43 4.83 1.84
CA PHE A 7 -3.07 5.23 2.20
C PHE A 7 -3.08 6.72 2.57
N ALA A 8 -2.79 7.07 3.82
CA ALA A 8 -2.87 8.45 4.29
C ALA A 8 -1.83 9.36 3.60
N ASN A 9 -0.65 8.79 3.32
CA ASN A 9 0.44 9.48 2.63
C ASN A 9 0.47 9.21 1.12
N ASP A 10 -0.67 8.88 0.50
CA ASP A 10 -0.81 8.70 -0.95
C ASP A 10 -0.65 10.02 -1.72
N LYS A 11 0.12 9.97 -2.82
CA LYS A 11 0.09 11.01 -3.86
C LYS A 11 -0.62 10.53 -5.13
N HIS A 12 -0.46 9.25 -5.48
CA HIS A 12 -1.09 8.64 -6.63
C HIS A 12 -1.11 7.12 -6.46
N SER A 13 -2.30 6.51 -6.55
CA SER A 13 -2.49 5.07 -6.43
C SER A 13 -3.30 4.51 -7.60
N PHE A 14 -2.94 3.32 -8.07
CA PHE A 14 -3.74 2.62 -9.09
C PHE A 14 -3.80 1.12 -8.85
N PHE A 15 -4.94 0.54 -9.24
CA PHE A 15 -5.15 -0.89 -9.24
C PHE A 15 -4.71 -1.50 -10.57
N HIS A 16 -4.05 -2.64 -10.51
CA HIS A 16 -3.73 -3.42 -11.70
C HIS A 16 -5.01 -4.10 -12.19
N ASP A 17 -5.57 -3.61 -13.30
CA ASP A 17 -6.75 -4.22 -13.95
C ASP A 17 -6.35 -5.30 -14.97
N VAL A 18 -5.11 -5.30 -15.47
CA VAL A 18 -4.62 -6.26 -16.47
C VAL A 18 -4.00 -7.49 -15.78
N THR A 19 -4.61 -8.63 -16.08
CA THR A 19 -4.79 -9.83 -15.25
C THR A 19 -5.34 -9.46 -13.86
N LYS A 20 -6.65 -9.70 -13.64
CA LYS A 20 -7.38 -9.45 -12.38
C LYS A 20 -6.68 -10.13 -11.19
N ASN A 21 -5.68 -9.47 -10.60
CA ASN A 21 -4.90 -9.98 -9.47
C ASN A 21 -5.67 -9.77 -8.17
N LYS A 22 -6.93 -10.23 -8.12
CA LYS A 22 -7.78 -10.23 -6.93
C LYS A 22 -8.15 -11.68 -6.64
N THR A 23 -7.76 -12.19 -5.49
CA THR A 23 -8.06 -13.56 -5.06
C THR A 23 -8.70 -13.52 -3.69
N VAL A 24 -9.80 -14.27 -3.54
CA VAL A 24 -10.43 -14.53 -2.26
C VAL A 24 -10.19 -15.99 -1.92
N CYS A 25 -9.57 -16.26 -0.79
CA CYS A 25 -9.35 -17.62 -0.29
C CYS A 25 -10.20 -17.83 0.96
N LEU A 26 -11.01 -18.88 0.95
CA LEU A 26 -11.75 -19.36 2.11
C LEU A 26 -10.95 -20.50 2.74
N HIS A 27 -10.68 -20.40 4.03
CA HIS A 27 -10.00 -21.44 4.79
C HIS A 27 -11.03 -22.32 5.51
N GLY A 28 -10.65 -23.57 5.83
CA GLY A 28 -11.55 -24.54 6.48
C GLY A 28 -11.98 -24.17 7.90
N ASP A 29 -11.29 -23.22 8.53
CA ASP A 29 -11.64 -22.63 9.83
C ASP A 29 -12.65 -21.47 9.72
N GLY A 30 -13.07 -21.12 8.50
CA GLY A 30 -13.99 -20.01 8.23
C GLY A 30 -13.29 -18.66 8.02
N SER A 31 -11.95 -18.59 8.07
CA SER A 31 -11.23 -17.35 7.78
C SER A 31 -11.22 -17.03 6.28
N VAL A 32 -11.24 -15.74 5.95
CA VAL A 32 -11.27 -15.23 4.57
C VAL A 32 -10.02 -14.38 4.32
N MET A 33 -9.19 -14.81 3.38
CA MET A 33 -8.03 -14.03 2.94
C MET A 33 -8.35 -13.32 1.62
N TYR A 34 -8.25 -12.00 1.62
CA TYR A 34 -8.36 -11.17 0.42
C TYR A 34 -6.98 -10.73 -0.05
N ARG A 35 -6.57 -11.13 -1.25
CA ARG A 35 -5.26 -10.80 -1.84
C ARG A 35 -5.47 -9.93 -3.07
N MET A 36 -4.84 -8.76 -3.10
CA MET A 36 -4.84 -7.90 -4.28
C MET A 36 -3.48 -7.24 -4.53
N ARG A 37 -3.15 -6.97 -5.79
CA ARG A 37 -1.98 -6.17 -6.17
C ARG A 37 -2.39 -4.74 -6.52
N PHE A 38 -1.70 -3.77 -5.95
CA PHE A 38 -1.82 -2.35 -6.27
C PHE A 38 -0.41 -1.76 -6.37
N THR A 39 -0.28 -0.64 -7.08
CA THR A 39 0.93 0.18 -7.10
C THR A 39 0.55 1.56 -6.63
N THR A 40 1.32 2.08 -5.67
CA THR A 40 1.04 3.36 -5.04
C THR A 40 2.32 4.16 -4.91
N THR A 41 2.23 5.46 -5.12
CA THR A 41 3.30 6.43 -4.91
C THR A 41 3.00 7.18 -3.62
N LEU A 42 3.85 6.99 -2.62
CA LEU A 42 3.67 7.57 -1.29
C LEU A 42 4.58 8.79 -1.10
N SER A 43 4.14 9.74 -0.27
CA SER A 43 4.97 10.83 0.20
C SER A 43 5.86 10.36 1.34
N CYS A 44 7.17 10.60 1.21
CA CYS A 44 8.16 10.43 2.25
C CYS A 44 8.99 11.71 2.36
N MET A 45 8.98 12.32 3.54
CA MET A 45 9.79 13.50 3.83
C MET A 45 11.22 13.04 4.15
N MET A 46 12.14 13.31 3.22
CA MET A 46 13.54 12.89 3.34
C MET A 46 14.40 13.99 3.96
N ASP A 47 15.38 13.58 4.76
CA ASP A 47 16.42 14.47 5.28
C ASP A 47 17.72 14.33 4.45
N LEU A 48 18.00 15.32 3.62
CA LEU A 48 19.13 15.30 2.67
C LEU A 48 20.41 15.97 3.18
N HIS A 49 20.55 16.23 4.49
CA HIS A 49 21.72 16.93 5.04
C HIS A 49 23.06 16.22 4.73
N TYR A 50 23.07 14.90 4.57
CA TYR A 50 24.28 14.09 4.34
C TYR A 50 24.37 13.43 2.95
N TYR A 51 23.68 13.99 1.96
CA TYR A 51 23.68 13.44 0.60
C TYR A 51 25.11 13.24 0.04
N PRO A 52 25.44 12.10 -0.61
CA PRO A 52 24.57 10.95 -0.95
C PRO A 52 24.64 9.78 0.06
N LEU A 53 25.18 10.00 1.26
CA LEU A 53 25.39 8.98 2.29
C LEU A 53 24.38 9.08 3.45
N ASP A 54 23.24 9.72 3.18
CA ASP A 54 22.10 9.82 4.07
C ASP A 54 21.31 8.50 4.13
N SER A 55 20.52 8.34 5.20
CA SER A 55 19.62 7.21 5.39
C SER A 55 18.22 7.73 5.60
N GLN A 56 17.25 7.13 4.91
CA GLN A 56 15.86 7.56 4.92
C GLN A 56 14.97 6.48 5.53
N ASN A 57 14.06 6.88 6.41
CA ASN A 57 13.04 6.01 6.98
C ASN A 57 11.66 6.41 6.45
N CYS A 58 11.17 5.69 5.44
CA CYS A 58 9.87 5.95 4.83
C CYS A 58 8.80 5.02 5.43
N THR A 59 7.73 5.64 5.95
CA THR A 59 6.62 4.92 6.58
C THR A 59 5.45 4.80 5.60
N VAL A 60 4.73 3.69 5.67
CA VAL A 60 3.48 3.48 4.95
C VAL A 60 2.35 3.64 5.97
N GLU A 61 1.47 4.60 5.72
CA GLU A 61 0.39 4.96 6.65
C GLU A 61 -0.94 4.48 6.09
N PHE A 62 -1.70 3.75 6.90
CA PHE A 62 -3.01 3.23 6.56
C PHE A 62 -4.06 3.86 7.48
N GLU A 63 -5.13 4.37 6.89
CA GLU A 63 -6.27 4.90 7.63
C GLU A 63 -7.55 4.21 7.18
N ALA A 64 -8.47 4.06 8.13
CA ALA A 64 -9.83 3.60 7.87
C ALA A 64 -10.75 4.81 7.76
N VAL A 65 -11.70 4.75 6.82
CA VAL A 65 -12.79 5.74 6.70
C VAL A 65 -13.88 5.46 7.71
#